data_AF-A0A7V9BVS4-F1
#
_entry.id   AF-A0A7V9BVS4-F1
#
_cell.length_a   1.000
_cell.length_b   1.000
_cell.length_c   1.000
_cell.angle_alpha   90.00
_cell.angle_beta   90.00
_cell.angle_gamma   90.00
#
_symmetry.space_group_name_H-M   'P 1'
#
loop_
_entity.id
_entity.type
_entity.pdbx_description
1 polymer ?
#
loop_
_entity_poly.entity_id
_entity_poly.type
_entity_poly.pdbx_seq_one_letter_code
_entity_poly.pdbx_strand_id
1 'polypeptide(L)'
;VHRADCTNSDDLRGQSERFVEVEWSASPNAMFLVSIQVEALDRHRLLSDITKVLADEKVNILSASVTTSRDRVAVSRFAFEMGDPKHLGHVLRVVRNVEGVYDVYRVTSAS
;
A
#
# COMPACT_ATOMS: atom_id res chain seq x y z
N VAL A 1 -1.77 17.23 -0.51
CA VAL A 1 -1.78 17.12 0.96
C VAL A 1 -0.49 16.42 1.36
N HIS A 2 0.43 17.14 2.03
CA HIS A 2 1.69 16.56 2.50
C HIS A 2 1.52 16.10 3.95
N ARG A 3 2.06 14.92 4.25
CA ARG A 3 2.07 14.37 5.61
C ARG A 3 3.08 15.18 6.43
N ALA A 4 2.78 15.42 7.71
CA ALA A 4 3.62 16.25 8.60
C ALA A 4 5.04 15.69 8.82
N ASP A 5 5.30 14.46 8.39
CA ASP A 5 6.57 13.74 8.47
C ASP A 5 7.31 13.63 7.11
N CYS A 6 7.00 14.47 6.12
CA CYS A 6 7.72 14.45 4.85
C CYS A 6 9.08 15.16 4.92
N THR A 7 10.14 14.47 4.47
CA THR A 7 11.51 15.02 4.38
C THR A 7 11.64 16.20 3.42
N ASN A 8 10.67 16.39 2.51
CA ASN A 8 10.63 17.50 1.54
C ASN A 8 10.02 18.81 2.11
N SER A 9 9.76 18.90 3.42
CA SER A 9 9.12 20.09 4.01
C SER A 9 10.02 21.33 4.13
N ASP A 10 11.34 21.18 4.04
CA ASP A 10 12.24 22.32 4.23
C ASP A 10 12.35 23.22 2.99
N ASP A 11 12.11 22.69 1.78
CA ASP A 11 12.10 23.49 0.53
C ASP A 11 10.79 24.29 0.31
N LEU A 12 9.74 24.01 1.10
CA LEU A 12 8.44 24.69 1.02
C LEU A 12 8.27 25.84 2.02
N ARG A 13 9.27 26.12 2.87
CA ARG A 13 9.20 27.19 3.88
C ARG A 13 9.27 28.62 3.31
N GLY A 14 9.48 28.77 2.00
CA GLY A 14 9.61 30.08 1.35
C GLY A 14 8.34 30.71 0.77
N GLN A 15 7.19 30.01 0.75
CA GLN A 15 5.96 30.51 0.11
C GLN A 15 4.77 30.44 1.08
N SER A 16 4.72 31.43 1.96
CA SER A 16 3.85 31.56 3.13
C SER A 16 2.36 31.85 2.84
N GLU A 17 1.76 31.34 1.75
CA GLU A 17 0.37 31.70 1.41
C GLU A 17 -0.56 30.54 1.02
N ARG A 18 -0.24 29.27 1.28
CA ARG A 18 -1.21 28.17 1.07
C ARG A 18 -1.07 27.02 2.06
N PHE A 19 -1.30 27.29 3.34
CA PHE A 19 -1.66 26.23 4.29
C PHE A 19 -3.16 26.32 4.58
N VAL A 20 -3.95 25.43 3.98
CA VAL A 20 -5.34 25.22 4.36
C VAL A 20 -5.34 24.11 5.40
N GLU A 21 -5.73 24.48 6.63
CA GLU A 21 -5.99 23.55 7.71
C GLU A 21 -7.19 22.67 7.31
N VAL A 22 -6.94 21.40 7.04
CA VAL A 22 -7.99 20.42 6.71
C VAL A 22 -8.18 19.50 7.90
N GLU A 23 -9.24 19.74 8.66
CA GLU A 23 -9.77 18.77 9.63
C GLU A 23 -10.34 17.58 8.86
N TRP A 24 -9.75 16.40 9.06
CA TRP A 24 -10.34 15.14 8.61
C TRP A 24 -11.54 14.83 9.49
N SER A 25 -12.71 15.37 9.13
CA SER A 25 -13.96 14.76 9.57
C SER A 25 -13.98 13.34 9.01
N ALA A 26 -13.91 12.34 9.88
CA ALA A 26 -14.06 10.94 9.51
C ALA A 26 -15.51 10.75 9.04
N SER A 27 -15.76 11.05 7.76
CA SER A 27 -17.03 10.72 7.12
C SER A 27 -17.17 9.19 7.17
N PRO A 28 -18.36 8.65 7.49
CA PRO A 28 -18.57 7.20 7.58
C PRO A 28 -18.28 6.43 6.26
N ASN A 29 -18.04 7.14 5.15
CA ASN A 29 -17.66 6.59 3.85
C ASN A 29 -16.23 6.98 3.40
N ALA A 30 -15.36 7.42 4.31
CA ALA A 30 -13.99 7.77 3.96
C ALA A 30 -13.19 6.52 3.54
N MET A 31 -12.70 6.51 2.31
CA MET A 31 -11.81 5.47 1.79
C MET A 31 -10.35 5.88 2.00
N PHE A 32 -9.53 4.95 2.47
CA PHE A 32 -8.11 5.15 2.72
C PHE A 32 -7.29 4.47 1.64
N LEU A 33 -6.40 5.25 1.02
CA LEU A 33 -5.43 4.75 0.05
C LEU A 33 -4.26 4.10 0.78
N VAL A 34 -3.98 2.85 0.43
CA VAL A 34 -2.86 2.08 0.98
C VAL A 34 -2.05 1.48 -0.14
N SER A 35 -0.73 1.58 0.00
CA SER A 35 0.22 0.89 -0.86
C SER A 35 1.02 -0.12 -0.03
N ILE A 36 1.14 -1.35 -0.52
CA ILE A 36 1.96 -2.40 0.08
C ILE A 36 2.99 -2.90 -0.92
N GLN A 37 4.13 -3.35 -0.41
CA GLN A 37 5.12 -4.13 -1.15
C GLN A 37 5.11 -5.57 -0.62
N VAL A 38 5.10 -6.53 -1.54
CA VAL A 38 5.16 -7.96 -1.29
C VAL A 38 6.44 -8.49 -1.91
N GLU A 39 7.23 -9.21 -1.13
CA GLU A 39 8.46 -9.86 -1.56
C GLU A 39 8.30 -11.36 -1.43
N ALA A 40 8.55 -12.06 -2.53
CA ALA A 40 8.26 -13.48 -2.65
C ALA A 40 9.26 -14.19 -3.55
N LEU A 41 9.42 -15.50 -3.33
CA LEU A 41 10.05 -16.38 -4.30
C LEU A 41 9.00 -16.74 -5.36
N ASP A 42 9.31 -16.42 -6.62
CA ASP A 42 8.39 -16.61 -7.73
C ASP A 42 8.08 -18.09 -7.96
N ARG A 43 6.79 -18.37 -8.18
CA ARG A 43 6.28 -19.69 -8.51
C ARG A 43 5.04 -19.55 -9.38
N HIS A 44 4.67 -20.68 -9.99
CA HIS A 44 3.44 -20.74 -10.75
C HIS A 44 2.25 -20.24 -9.92
N ARG A 45 1.50 -19.29 -10.50
CA ARG A 45 0.29 -18.64 -9.94
C ARG A 45 0.50 -17.67 -8.78
N LEU A 46 1.73 -17.31 -8.40
CA LEU A 46 1.97 -16.38 -7.30
C LEU A 46 1.11 -15.10 -7.39
N LEU A 47 1.12 -14.41 -8.54
CA LEU A 47 0.33 -13.20 -8.74
C LEU A 47 -1.18 -13.46 -8.58
N SER A 48 -1.68 -14.56 -9.13
CA SER A 48 -3.10 -14.92 -9.04
C SER A 48 -3.53 -15.25 -7.61
N ASP A 49 -2.65 -15.86 -6.83
CA ASP A 49 -2.95 -16.23 -5.45
C ASP A 49 -2.98 -14.98 -4.56
N ILE A 50 -2.04 -14.04 -4.77
CA ILE A 50 -2.03 -12.76 -4.06
C ILE A 50 -3.26 -11.92 -4.41
N THR A 51 -3.60 -11.78 -5.69
CA THR A 51 -4.78 -10.99 -6.09
C THR A 51 -6.08 -11.59 -5.58
N LYS A 52 -6.17 -12.94 -5.53
CA LYS A 52 -7.31 -13.62 -4.93
C LYS A 52 -7.43 -13.32 -3.44
N VAL A 53 -6.34 -13.40 -2.67
CA VAL A 53 -6.36 -13.07 -1.24
C VAL A 53 -6.79 -11.62 -1.00
N LEU A 54 -6.28 -10.67 -1.79
CA LEU A 54 -6.71 -9.28 -1.70
C LEU A 54 -8.21 -9.11 -2.03
N ALA A 55 -8.72 -9.83 -3.04
CA ALA A 55 -10.14 -9.80 -3.38
C ALA A 55 -11.02 -10.41 -2.27
N ASP A 56 -10.56 -11.49 -1.62
CA ASP A 56 -11.27 -12.16 -0.51
C ASP A 56 -11.35 -11.25 0.73
N GLU A 57 -10.35 -10.37 0.93
CA GLU A 57 -10.37 -9.30 1.94
C GLU A 57 -11.21 -8.07 1.55
N LYS A 58 -11.89 -8.12 0.39
CA LYS A 58 -12.79 -7.08 -0.10
C LYS A 58 -12.12 -5.70 -0.25
N VAL A 59 -10.82 -5.67 -0.53
CA VAL A 59 -10.12 -4.42 -0.87
C VAL A 59 -10.20 -4.15 -2.37
N ASN A 60 -10.35 -2.87 -2.72
CA ASN A 60 -10.44 -2.45 -4.13
C ASN A 60 -9.04 -2.14 -4.67
N ILE A 61 -8.49 -3.03 -5.51
CA ILE A 61 -7.16 -2.83 -6.12
C ILE A 61 -7.24 -1.73 -7.19
N LEU A 62 -6.47 -0.66 -6.99
CA LEU A 62 -6.35 0.45 -7.94
C LEU A 62 -5.19 0.25 -8.92
N SER A 63 -4.07 -0.28 -8.44
CA SER A 63 -2.92 -0.59 -9.28
C SER A 63 -2.10 -1.73 -8.72
N ALA A 64 -1.45 -2.45 -9.62
CA ALA A 64 -0.51 -3.50 -9.30
C ALA A 64 0.66 -3.42 -10.27
N SER A 65 1.88 -3.51 -9.74
CA SER A 65 3.08 -3.74 -10.54
C SER A 65 3.84 -4.92 -9.98
N VAL A 66 4.41 -5.73 -10.88
CA VAL A 66 5.16 -6.92 -10.51
C VAL A 66 6.45 -6.92 -11.31
N THR A 67 7.55 -7.19 -10.65
CA THR A 67 8.85 -7.39 -11.29
C THR A 67 9.51 -8.60 -10.68
N THR A 68 10.00 -9.50 -11.54
CA THR A 68 10.71 -10.70 -11.11
C THR A 68 12.16 -10.59 -11.56
N SER A 69 13.08 -10.75 -10.61
CA SER A 69 14.53 -10.77 -10.88
C SER A 69 14.96 -12.11 -11.50
N ARG A 70 16.20 -12.18 -12.00
CA ARG A 70 16.78 -13.43 -12.53
C ARG A 70 16.87 -14.54 -11.47
N ASP A 71 17.01 -14.15 -10.21
CA ASP A 71 17.11 -15.06 -9.07
C ASP A 71 15.73 -15.50 -8.55
N ARG A 72 14.67 -15.30 -9.36
CA ARG A 72 13.27 -15.61 -9.05
C ARG A 72 12.71 -14.84 -7.85
N VAL A 73 13.29 -13.71 -7.49
CA VAL A 73 12.69 -12.83 -6.48
C VAL A 73 11.65 -11.97 -7.15
N ALA A 74 10.39 -12.14 -6.78
CA ALA A 74 9.26 -11.32 -7.20
C ALA A 74 9.02 -10.19 -6.19
N VAL A 75 9.06 -8.96 -6.68
CA VAL A 75 8.64 -7.77 -5.94
C VAL A 75 7.35 -7.26 -6.56
N SER A 76 6.27 -7.31 -5.78
CA SER A 76 4.96 -6.83 -6.20
C SER A 76 4.55 -5.63 -5.37
N ARG A 77 4.07 -4.57 -6.02
CA ARG A 77 3.49 -3.41 -5.35
C ARG A 77 2.01 -3.31 -5.68
N PHE A 78 1.17 -3.25 -4.65
CA PHE A 78 -0.27 -3.09 -4.80
C PHE A 78 -0.70 -1.78 -4.14
N ALA A 79 -1.49 -0.99 -4.85
CA ALA A 79 -2.22 0.14 -4.28
C ALA A 79 -3.71 -0.20 -4.28
N PHE A 80 -4.38 -0.01 -3.15
CA PHE A 80 -5.79 -0.31 -2.98
C PHE A 80 -6.47 0.67 -2.02
N GLU A 81 -7.81 0.68 -2.07
CA GLU A 81 -8.65 1.45 -1.15
C GLU A 81 -9.28 0.54 -0.11
N MET A 82 -9.39 1.05 1.13
CA MET A 82 -10.06 0.35 2.23
C MET A 82 -10.84 1.31 3.13
N GLY A 83 -11.96 0.85 3.69
CA GLY A 83 -12.81 1.70 4.54
C GLY A 83 -12.33 1.85 5.99
N ASP A 84 -11.56 0.89 6.53
CA ASP A 84 -11.06 0.94 7.90
C ASP A 84 -9.55 0.66 7.96
N PRO A 85 -8.70 1.65 8.33
CA PRO A 85 -7.26 1.45 8.48
C PRO A 85 -6.86 0.34 9.45
N LYS A 86 -7.71 0.02 10.45
CA LYS A 86 -7.43 -1.06 11.41
C LYS A 86 -7.40 -2.44 10.75
N HIS A 87 -8.07 -2.59 9.60
CA HIS A 87 -8.10 -3.84 8.84
C HIS A 87 -6.76 -4.15 8.14
N LEU A 88 -5.86 -3.15 7.98
CA LEU A 88 -4.62 -3.31 7.23
C LEU A 88 -3.70 -4.38 7.83
N GLY A 89 -3.61 -4.45 9.16
CA GLY A 89 -2.79 -5.46 9.83
C GLY A 89 -3.23 -6.90 9.52
N HIS A 90 -4.54 -7.11 9.32
CA HIS A 90 -5.08 -8.40 8.90
C HIS A 90 -4.75 -8.69 7.44
N VAL A 91 -4.98 -7.73 6.53
CA VAL A 91 -4.61 -7.84 5.09
C VAL A 91 -3.15 -8.22 4.91
N LEU A 92 -2.23 -7.53 5.60
CA LEU A 92 -0.79 -7.83 5.55
C LEU A 92 -0.50 -9.26 6.01
N ARG A 93 -1.20 -9.74 7.06
CA ARG A 93 -1.00 -11.10 7.59
C ARG A 93 -1.48 -12.17 6.61
N VAL A 94 -2.64 -12.00 6.00
CA VAL A 94 -3.17 -13.01 5.05
C VAL A 94 -2.35 -13.06 3.77
N VAL A 95 -1.87 -11.91 3.27
CA VAL A 95 -0.95 -11.87 2.12
C VAL A 95 0.38 -12.55 2.46
N ARG A 96 0.91 -12.36 3.68
CA ARG A 96 2.13 -13.03 4.15
C ARG A 96 1.99 -14.57 4.17
N ASN A 97 0.77 -15.07 4.36
CA ASN A 97 0.51 -16.51 4.41
C ASN A 97 0.41 -17.15 3.02
N VAL A 98 0.43 -16.37 1.94
CA VAL A 98 0.50 -16.93 0.58
C VAL A 98 1.84 -17.62 0.40
N GLU A 99 1.79 -18.90 0.00
CA GLU A 99 3.00 -19.68 -0.24
C GLU A 99 3.96 -18.96 -1.20
N GLY A 100 5.22 -18.82 -0.79
CA GLY A 100 6.26 -18.13 -1.53
C GLY A 100 6.50 -16.69 -1.06
N VAL A 101 5.54 -16.05 -0.39
CA VAL A 101 5.72 -14.72 0.22
C VAL A 101 6.55 -14.86 1.49
N TYR A 102 7.65 -14.11 1.57
CA TYR A 102 8.49 -14.07 2.78
C TYR A 102 8.46 -12.72 3.48
N ASP A 103 8.13 -11.63 2.77
CA ASP A 103 7.88 -10.35 3.41
C ASP A 103 6.74 -9.56 2.75
N VAL A 104 6.08 -8.75 3.58
CA VAL A 104 5.04 -7.83 3.14
C VAL A 104 4.93 -6.69 4.13
N TYR A 105 4.94 -5.46 3.62
CA TYR A 105 4.90 -4.26 4.42
C TYR A 105 4.24 -3.11 3.68
N ARG A 106 3.73 -2.16 4.45
CA ARG A 106 3.18 -0.91 3.91
C ARG A 106 4.32 -0.05 3.37
N VAL A 107 4.17 0.46 2.16
CA VAL A 107 5.03 1.53 1.64
C VAL A 107 4.31 2.86 1.80
N THR A 108 4.92 3.77 2.54
CA THR A 108 4.59 5.19 2.42
C THR A 108 5.16 5.67 1.10
N SER A 109 4.31 6.14 0.19
CA SER A 109 4.77 6.89 -0.97
C SER A 109 5.58 8.07 -0.45
N ALA A 110 6.90 7.97 -0.48
CA ALA A 110 7.76 9.13 -0.42
C ALA A 110 7.42 9.94 -1.67
N SER A 111 6.78 11.09 -1.46
CA SER A 111 6.61 12.12 -2.48
C SER A 111 7.85 13.00 -2.51
#